data_AF-A0A6G1IQK7-F1
#
_entry.id   AF-A0A6G1IQK7-F1
#
_cell.length_a   1.000
_cell.length_b   1.000
_cell.length_c   1.000
_cell.angle_alpha   90.00
_cell.angle_beta   90.00
_cell.angle_gamma   90.00
#
_symmetry.space_group_name_H-M   'P 1'
#
loop_
_entity.id
_entity.type
_entity.pdbx_description
1 polymer ?
#
loop_
_entity_poly.entity_id
_entity_poly.type
_entity_poly.pdbx_seq_one_letter_code
_entity_poly.pdbx_strand_id
1 'polypeptide(L)'
;MAPNKSKARAVEDEAALPQTRSNEELNLSVIRRHYPQVAAIHYVAPYSVLYAYMLETSQWEKVGIEGSLFVCELVPSQIGVERFAVILLNRRGLDNFFNEITGPEHIDFGEFIMMQSDQVYGLWIFSEPHSSTANVPAEIQAKLEELAARAKASREAKEREIESGMTEAEQVEASVPMGRQVSLRELFGQRPTVAAAVVHAHNNSHPAALPGGQADVLGQLFMKAKQDYNGLG
;
A
#
# COMPACT_ATOMS: atom_id res chain seq x y z
N MET A 1 38.41 -69.15 -27.73
CA MET A 1 37.29 -68.69 -28.59
C MET A 1 36.03 -68.80 -27.76
N ALA A 2 35.19 -67.74 -27.73
CA ALA A 2 33.98 -67.53 -26.89
C ALA A 2 34.24 -66.98 -25.45
N PRO A 3 33.36 -66.09 -24.92
CA PRO A 3 33.72 -64.67 -24.81
C PRO A 3 33.60 -64.06 -23.40
N ASN A 4 34.18 -62.85 -23.33
CA ASN A 4 34.24 -61.89 -22.24
C ASN A 4 32.85 -61.52 -21.69
N LYS A 5 32.60 -61.68 -20.38
CA LYS A 5 31.41 -61.14 -19.70
C LYS A 5 31.72 -59.74 -19.18
N SER A 6 31.34 -58.73 -19.97
CA SER A 6 31.29 -57.34 -19.57
C SER A 6 30.31 -57.16 -18.41
N LYS A 7 30.82 -56.76 -17.25
CA LYS A 7 30.00 -56.34 -16.10
C LYS A 7 29.46 -54.94 -16.42
N ALA A 8 28.19 -54.86 -16.79
CA ALA A 8 27.49 -53.59 -16.95
C ALA A 8 27.47 -52.84 -15.61
N ARG A 9 28.06 -51.64 -15.61
CA ARG A 9 28.00 -50.67 -14.54
C ARG A 9 26.64 -49.98 -14.65
N ALA A 10 25.73 -50.27 -13.70
CA ALA A 10 24.50 -49.50 -13.57
C ALA A 10 24.89 -48.06 -13.22
N VAL A 11 24.52 -47.14 -14.11
CA VAL A 11 24.45 -45.72 -13.80
C VAL A 11 23.15 -45.58 -13.03
N GLU A 12 23.25 -45.47 -11.71
CA GLU A 12 22.14 -45.01 -10.88
C GLU A 12 21.90 -43.55 -11.28
N ASP A 13 20.89 -43.36 -12.13
CA ASP A 13 20.28 -42.08 -12.39
C ASP A 13 19.62 -41.65 -11.08
N GLU A 14 20.34 -40.83 -10.31
CA GLU A 14 19.89 -40.19 -9.08
C GLU A 14 18.73 -39.26 -9.46
N ALA A 15 17.54 -39.84 -9.60
CA ALA A 15 16.30 -39.12 -9.78
C ALA A 15 16.12 -38.19 -8.58
N ALA A 16 16.48 -36.92 -8.76
CA ALA A 16 16.28 -35.87 -7.78
C ALA A 16 14.83 -35.93 -7.28
N LEU A 17 14.65 -36.27 -6.01
CA LEU A 17 13.36 -36.29 -5.36
C LEU A 17 12.67 -34.95 -5.59
N PRO A 18 11.37 -34.90 -5.95
CA PRO A 18 10.66 -33.65 -6.12
C PRO A 18 10.73 -32.89 -4.78
N GLN A 19 11.37 -31.73 -4.80
CA GLN A 19 11.43 -30.84 -3.64
C GLN A 19 9.99 -30.57 -3.21
N THR A 20 9.58 -31.10 -2.06
CA THR A 20 8.27 -30.84 -1.46
C THR A 20 8.25 -29.37 -1.11
N ARG A 21 7.51 -28.55 -1.88
CA ARG A 21 7.35 -27.12 -1.61
C ARG A 21 7.02 -26.90 -0.15
N SER A 22 7.65 -25.90 0.47
CA SER A 22 7.39 -25.56 1.87
C SER A 22 5.96 -25.03 2.05
N ASN A 23 5.39 -25.10 3.26
CA ASN A 23 4.05 -24.56 3.52
C ASN A 23 3.96 -23.06 3.16
N GLU A 24 5.04 -22.32 3.40
CA GLU A 24 5.18 -20.92 3.03
C GLU A 24 5.12 -20.69 1.52
N GLU A 25 5.84 -21.50 0.73
CA GLU A 25 5.79 -21.44 -0.73
C GLU A 25 4.40 -21.78 -1.28
N LEU A 26 3.73 -22.76 -0.66
CA LEU A 26 2.35 -23.10 -1.01
C LEU A 26 1.40 -21.95 -0.69
N ASN A 27 1.45 -21.39 0.52
CA ASN A 27 0.62 -20.25 0.93
C ASN A 27 0.85 -19.05 0.01
N LEU A 28 2.11 -18.72 -0.28
CA LEU A 28 2.46 -17.63 -1.19
C LEU A 28 1.92 -17.90 -2.60
N SER A 29 2.01 -19.14 -3.08
CA SER A 29 1.47 -19.50 -4.39
C SER A 29 -0.06 -19.37 -4.46
N VAL A 30 -0.78 -19.62 -3.37
CA VAL A 30 -2.23 -19.45 -3.29
C VAL A 30 -2.58 -17.97 -3.30
N ILE A 31 -1.94 -17.16 -2.45
CA ILE A 31 -2.19 -15.71 -2.40
C ILE A 31 -1.92 -15.05 -3.75
N ARG A 32 -0.81 -15.40 -4.40
CA ARG A 32 -0.42 -14.84 -5.71
C ARG A 32 -1.40 -15.13 -6.85
N ARG A 33 -2.27 -16.13 -6.72
CA ARG A 33 -3.35 -16.36 -7.70
C ARG A 33 -4.39 -15.23 -7.69
N HIS A 34 -4.62 -14.66 -6.51
CA HIS A 34 -5.58 -13.56 -6.32
C HIS A 34 -4.88 -12.20 -6.34
N TYR A 35 -3.67 -12.12 -5.81
CA TYR A 35 -2.89 -10.89 -5.65
C TYR A 35 -1.46 -11.08 -6.18
N PRO A 36 -1.23 -10.95 -7.50
CA PRO A 36 0.08 -11.16 -8.12
C PRO A 36 1.17 -10.22 -7.59
N GLN A 37 0.78 -9.06 -7.07
CA GLN A 37 1.68 -8.07 -6.48
C GLN A 37 2.24 -8.48 -5.11
N VAL A 38 1.83 -9.60 -4.51
CA VAL A 38 2.37 -10.04 -3.22
C VAL A 38 3.78 -10.59 -3.40
N ALA A 39 4.76 -9.91 -2.81
CA ALA A 39 6.16 -10.27 -2.83
C ALA A 39 6.48 -11.35 -1.78
N ALA A 40 6.04 -11.16 -0.53
CA ALA A 40 6.31 -12.07 0.58
C ALA A 40 5.16 -12.08 1.61
N ILE A 41 5.12 -13.11 2.45
CA ILE A 41 4.22 -13.21 3.61
C ILE A 41 5.08 -12.97 4.86
N HIS A 42 4.69 -12.00 5.70
CA HIS A 42 5.34 -11.68 6.96
C HIS A 42 4.72 -12.39 8.16
N TYR A 43 3.41 -12.65 8.10
CA TYR A 43 2.70 -13.33 9.17
C TYR A 43 1.40 -14.00 8.69
N VAL A 44 0.97 -15.07 9.36
CA VAL A 44 -0.29 -15.78 9.09
C VAL A 44 -1.08 -16.01 10.38
N ALA A 45 -2.34 -15.60 10.43
CA ALA A 45 -3.29 -16.03 11.44
C ALA A 45 -4.28 -17.06 10.87
N PRO A 46 -4.50 -18.20 11.57
CA PRO A 46 -5.36 -19.28 11.06
C PRO A 46 -6.81 -18.84 10.84
N TYR A 47 -7.34 -18.01 11.74
CA TYR A 47 -8.75 -17.61 11.70
C TYR A 47 -8.96 -16.16 12.19
N SER A 48 -9.64 -15.39 11.36
CA SER A 48 -10.07 -14.02 11.63
C SER A 48 -11.43 -13.75 11.00
N VAL A 49 -12.16 -12.80 11.59
CA VAL A 49 -13.48 -12.35 11.14
C VAL A 49 -13.44 -10.86 10.88
N LEU A 50 -13.98 -10.44 9.73
CA LEU A 50 -14.07 -9.04 9.35
C LEU A 50 -15.42 -8.43 9.78
N TYR A 51 -15.31 -7.28 10.43
CA TYR A 51 -16.39 -6.36 10.74
C TYR A 51 -16.16 -5.05 9.99
N ALA A 52 -17.24 -4.37 9.63
CA ALA A 52 -17.20 -3.02 9.08
C ALA A 52 -18.08 -2.10 9.94
N TYR A 53 -17.61 -0.89 10.15
CA TYR A 53 -18.38 0.13 10.83
C TYR A 53 -19.26 0.89 9.82
N MET A 54 -20.58 0.77 9.97
CA MET A 54 -21.54 1.49 9.14
C MET A 54 -21.73 2.90 9.66
N LEU A 55 -21.37 3.90 8.85
CA LEU A 55 -21.49 5.31 9.23
C LEU A 55 -22.96 5.75 9.34
N GLU A 56 -23.83 5.21 8.50
CA GLU A 56 -25.26 5.57 8.46
C GLU A 56 -26.00 5.16 9.74
N THR A 57 -25.73 3.95 10.23
CA THR A 57 -26.39 3.38 11.43
C THR A 57 -25.55 3.54 12.69
N SER A 58 -24.30 4.00 12.57
CA SER A 58 -23.31 4.07 13.64
C SER A 58 -23.15 2.74 14.39
N GLN A 59 -23.12 1.64 13.65
CA GLN A 59 -23.09 0.28 14.18
C GLN A 59 -22.04 -0.58 13.49
N TRP A 60 -21.53 -1.57 14.22
CA TRP A 60 -20.65 -2.59 13.69
C TRP A 60 -21.46 -3.72 13.06
N GLU A 61 -21.15 -4.04 11.82
CA GLU A 61 -21.78 -5.16 11.11
C GLU A 61 -20.75 -6.20 10.69
N LYS A 62 -21.14 -7.47 10.78
CA LYS A 62 -20.33 -8.58 10.31
C LYS A 62 -20.45 -8.68 8.79
N VAL A 63 -19.34 -8.49 8.08
CA VAL A 63 -19.30 -8.41 6.60
C VAL A 63 -19.53 -9.77 5.93
N GLY A 64 -19.37 -10.87 6.67
CA GLY A 64 -19.49 -12.23 6.13
C GLY A 64 -18.18 -12.77 5.53
N ILE A 65 -17.07 -12.05 5.70
CA ILE A 65 -15.73 -12.49 5.34
C ILE A 65 -15.05 -13.05 6.61
N GLU A 66 -14.78 -14.35 6.61
CA GLU A 66 -14.08 -15.03 7.71
C GLU A 66 -13.16 -16.12 7.17
N GLY A 67 -11.94 -16.22 7.69
CA GLY A 67 -10.94 -17.15 7.18
C GLY A 67 -9.53 -16.82 7.63
N SER A 68 -8.53 -17.17 6.81
CA SER A 68 -7.12 -17.00 7.18
C SER A 68 -6.61 -15.62 6.81
N LEU A 69 -5.98 -14.96 7.77
CA LEU A 69 -5.44 -13.61 7.62
C LEU A 69 -3.94 -13.69 7.34
N PHE A 70 -3.49 -12.89 6.39
CA PHE A 70 -2.11 -12.81 5.95
C PHE A 70 -1.66 -11.36 6.00
N VAL A 71 -0.50 -11.14 6.64
CA VAL A 71 0.21 -9.86 6.57
C VAL A 71 1.29 -10.03 5.50
N CYS A 72 1.19 -9.24 4.43
CA CYS A 72 1.95 -9.44 3.21
C CYS A 72 2.78 -8.20 2.86
N GLU A 73 3.93 -8.43 2.24
CA GLU A 73 4.68 -7.42 1.49
C GLU A 73 4.25 -7.43 0.04
N LEU A 74 4.10 -6.24 -0.53
CA LEU A 74 3.77 -6.05 -1.93
C LEU A 74 5.01 -5.59 -2.69
N VAL A 75 5.01 -5.84 -3.99
CA VAL A 75 6.01 -5.28 -4.90
C VAL A 75 6.06 -3.76 -4.71
N PRO A 76 7.27 -3.17 -4.57
CA PRO A 76 7.42 -1.73 -4.42
C PRO A 76 6.68 -0.96 -5.51
N SER A 77 6.17 0.21 -5.17
CA SER A 77 5.54 1.08 -6.18
C SER A 77 6.55 1.54 -7.23
N GLN A 78 6.06 2.13 -8.33
CA GLN A 78 6.93 2.68 -9.39
C GLN A 78 7.92 3.73 -8.88
N ILE A 79 7.60 4.38 -7.76
CA ILE A 79 8.47 5.34 -7.08
C ILE A 79 9.44 4.68 -6.07
N GLY A 80 9.44 3.35 -5.96
CA GLY A 80 10.36 2.61 -5.08
C GLY A 80 9.93 2.53 -3.62
N VAL A 81 8.72 2.96 -3.29
CA VAL A 81 8.19 2.91 -1.91
C VAL A 81 7.77 1.48 -1.56
N GLU A 82 8.18 1.04 -0.37
CA GLU A 82 7.79 -0.24 0.24
C GLU A 82 6.30 -0.25 0.58
N ARG A 83 5.63 -1.37 0.28
CA ARG A 83 4.19 -1.51 0.43
C ARG A 83 3.86 -2.80 1.17
N PHE A 84 2.90 -2.71 2.08
CA PHE A 84 2.43 -3.85 2.86
C PHE A 84 0.90 -3.88 2.84
N ALA A 85 0.32 -5.06 3.01
CA ALA A 85 -1.13 -5.20 3.06
C ALA A 85 -1.56 -6.32 4.01
N VAL A 86 -2.76 -6.16 4.55
CA VAL A 86 -3.51 -7.22 5.23
C VAL A 86 -4.48 -7.83 4.23
N ILE A 87 -4.45 -9.15 4.12
CA ILE A 87 -5.29 -9.93 3.23
C ILE A 87 -6.02 -10.98 4.04
N LEU A 88 -7.34 -11.03 3.95
CA LEU A 88 -8.16 -12.06 4.59
C LEU A 88 -8.80 -12.91 3.49
N LEU A 89 -8.34 -14.16 3.36
CA LEU A 89 -8.89 -15.12 2.42
C LEU A 89 -10.13 -15.77 3.02
N ASN A 90 -11.27 -15.62 2.35
CA ASN A 90 -12.54 -16.12 2.83
C ASN A 90 -12.66 -17.62 2.64
N ARG A 91 -13.06 -18.35 3.70
CA ARG A 91 -13.28 -19.80 3.63
C ARG A 91 -14.70 -20.18 3.23
N ARG A 92 -15.65 -19.23 3.29
CA ARG A 92 -17.10 -19.46 3.06
C ARG A 92 -17.63 -18.83 1.79
N GLY A 93 -16.81 -18.06 1.08
CA GLY A 93 -17.16 -17.35 -0.13
C GLY A 93 -15.93 -17.06 -0.99
N LEU A 94 -16.16 -16.41 -2.13
CA LEU A 94 -15.09 -15.97 -3.03
C LEU A 94 -14.62 -14.55 -2.74
N ASP A 95 -15.40 -13.81 -1.95
CA ASP A 95 -15.11 -12.42 -1.58
C ASP A 95 -14.04 -12.38 -0.50
N ASN A 96 -12.82 -12.03 -0.90
CA ASN A 96 -11.68 -11.81 -0.02
C ASN A 96 -11.60 -10.35 0.38
N PHE A 97 -10.97 -10.07 1.52
CA PHE A 97 -10.66 -8.71 1.94
C PHE A 97 -9.18 -8.38 1.72
N PHE A 98 -8.93 -7.15 1.27
CA PHE A 98 -7.60 -6.61 1.00
C PHE A 98 -7.56 -5.17 1.52
N ASN A 99 -6.54 -4.85 2.32
CA ASN A 99 -6.32 -3.51 2.83
C ASN A 99 -4.83 -3.19 2.85
N GLU A 100 -4.43 -2.10 2.18
CA GLU A 100 -3.04 -1.66 2.16
C GLU A 100 -2.68 -0.87 3.42
N ILE A 101 -1.51 -1.15 3.98
CA ILE A 101 -0.99 -0.48 5.17
C ILE A 101 -0.29 0.82 4.73
N THR A 102 -0.94 1.95 5.00
CA THR A 102 -0.45 3.29 4.68
C THR A 102 0.44 3.86 5.79
N GLY A 103 0.15 3.56 7.04
CA GLY A 103 0.93 4.03 8.17
C GLY A 103 0.29 3.65 9.49
N PRO A 104 1.00 3.88 10.61
CA PRO A 104 0.51 3.54 11.94
C PRO A 104 -0.69 4.39 12.34
N GLU A 105 -0.86 5.60 11.78
CA GLU A 105 -2.01 6.47 12.07
C GLU A 105 -3.36 5.91 11.61
N HIS A 106 -3.35 4.92 10.71
CA HIS A 106 -4.57 4.29 10.18
C HIS A 106 -4.88 2.94 10.83
N ILE A 107 -4.10 2.53 11.83
CA ILE A 107 -4.24 1.26 12.51
C ILE A 107 -4.31 1.51 14.02
N ASP A 108 -5.33 0.98 14.66
CA ASP A 108 -5.47 1.01 16.11
C ASP A 108 -5.67 -0.41 16.65
N PHE A 109 -5.12 -0.65 17.84
CA PHE A 109 -5.04 -1.98 18.43
C PHE A 109 -5.81 -2.03 19.74
N GLY A 110 -6.79 -2.93 19.80
CA GLY A 110 -7.52 -3.27 21.02
C GLY A 110 -7.89 -4.75 21.01
N GLU A 111 -9.14 -5.07 21.37
CA GLU A 111 -9.68 -6.42 21.16
C GLU A 111 -9.80 -6.75 19.67
N PHE A 112 -10.03 -5.73 18.84
CA PHE A 112 -10.02 -5.80 17.39
C PHE A 112 -8.85 -4.97 16.87
N ILE A 113 -8.30 -5.40 15.73
CA ILE A 113 -7.38 -4.56 14.96
C ILE A 113 -8.23 -3.69 14.05
N MET A 114 -8.26 -2.39 14.33
CA MET A 114 -9.02 -1.43 13.55
C MET A 114 -8.16 -0.88 12.43
N MET A 115 -8.68 -0.90 11.20
CA MET A 115 -8.00 -0.38 10.02
C MET A 115 -8.89 0.63 9.31
N GLN A 116 -8.37 1.83 9.07
CA GLN A 116 -9.07 2.89 8.36
C GLN A 116 -8.63 2.95 6.90
N SER A 117 -9.60 2.89 5.98
CA SER A 117 -9.36 3.12 4.55
C SER A 117 -10.55 3.87 3.92
N ASP A 118 -11.30 3.23 3.03
CA ASP A 118 -12.57 3.76 2.49
C ASP A 118 -13.68 3.80 3.54
N GLN A 119 -13.67 2.81 4.44
CA GLN A 119 -14.44 2.75 5.67
C GLN A 119 -13.56 2.22 6.81
N VAL A 120 -14.13 2.12 8.01
CA VAL A 120 -13.43 1.56 9.17
C VAL A 120 -13.74 0.06 9.26
N TYR A 121 -12.68 -0.74 9.26
CA TYR A 121 -12.76 -2.19 9.41
C TYR A 121 -12.26 -2.60 10.79
N GLY A 122 -12.89 -3.62 11.35
CA GLY A 122 -12.47 -4.28 12.59
C GLY A 122 -12.13 -5.73 12.30
N LEU A 123 -10.89 -6.11 12.55
CA LEU A 123 -10.42 -7.48 12.40
C LEU A 123 -10.39 -8.14 13.78
N TRP A 124 -11.23 -9.15 13.95
CA TRP A 124 -11.15 -10.01 15.12
C TRP A 124 -10.27 -11.20 14.79
N ILE A 125 -9.30 -11.51 15.64
CA ILE A 125 -8.39 -12.64 15.45
C ILE A 125 -8.67 -13.65 16.55
N PHE A 126 -8.96 -14.89 16.14
CA PHE A 126 -9.19 -15.95 17.11
C PHE A 126 -7.87 -16.37 17.76
N SER A 127 -7.89 -16.41 19.09
CA SER A 127 -6.85 -17.00 19.90
C SER A 127 -7.48 -17.91 20.95
N GLU A 128 -6.97 -19.14 21.03
CA GLU A 128 -7.31 -20.06 22.11
C GLU A 128 -6.24 -19.98 23.22
N PRO A 129 -6.62 -19.69 24.48
CA PRO A 129 -5.69 -19.68 25.60
C PRO A 129 -4.98 -21.02 25.78
N HIS A 130 -3.69 -20.98 26.13
CA HIS A 130 -2.82 -22.17 26.29
C HIS A 130 -2.64 -23.03 25.03
N SER A 131 -3.07 -22.54 23.88
CA SER A 131 -2.83 -23.17 22.58
C SER A 131 -1.67 -22.48 21.85
N SER A 132 -1.21 -23.09 20.77
CA SER A 132 -0.22 -22.49 19.85
C SER A 132 -0.69 -21.16 19.24
N THR A 133 -1.99 -20.87 19.28
CA THR A 133 -2.58 -19.63 18.78
C THR A 133 -2.68 -18.50 19.80
N ALA A 134 -2.32 -18.73 21.07
CA ALA A 134 -2.57 -17.77 22.15
C ALA A 134 -1.89 -16.41 21.90
N ASN A 135 -0.69 -16.43 21.33
CA ASN A 135 0.11 -15.22 21.08
C ASN A 135 -0.17 -14.58 19.72
N VAL A 136 -1.01 -15.21 18.87
CA VAL A 136 -1.23 -14.77 17.49
C VAL A 136 -1.68 -13.31 17.38
N PRO A 137 -2.62 -12.81 18.21
CA PRO A 137 -3.01 -11.40 18.16
C PRO A 137 -1.85 -10.45 18.49
N ALA A 138 -1.06 -10.77 19.52
CA ALA A 138 0.07 -9.95 19.95
C ALA A 138 1.21 -9.94 18.91
N GLU A 139 1.49 -11.10 18.31
CA GLU A 139 2.51 -11.23 17.26
C GLU A 139 2.08 -10.48 15.98
N ILE A 140 0.79 -10.56 15.60
CA ILE A 140 0.26 -9.75 14.49
C ILE A 140 0.36 -8.27 14.78
N GLN A 141 -0.03 -7.84 15.98
CA GLN A 141 0.05 -6.43 16.36
C GLN A 141 1.48 -5.92 16.20
N ALA A 142 2.46 -6.61 16.81
CA ALA A 142 3.86 -6.23 16.70
C ALA A 142 4.34 -6.18 15.24
N LYS A 143 3.91 -7.13 14.41
CA LYS A 143 4.24 -7.15 12.97
C LYS A 143 3.58 -6.00 12.21
N LEU A 144 2.32 -5.68 12.49
CA LEU A 144 1.64 -4.57 11.83
C LEU A 144 2.24 -3.22 12.22
N GLU A 145 2.59 -3.02 13.49
CA GLU A 145 3.30 -1.82 13.95
C GLU A 145 4.64 -1.64 13.23
N GLU A 146 5.46 -2.70 13.16
CA GLU A 146 6.75 -2.70 12.45
C GLU A 146 6.59 -2.32 10.97
N LEU A 147 5.67 -3.00 10.27
CA LEU A 147 5.46 -2.81 8.84
C LEU A 147 4.81 -1.47 8.51
N ALA A 148 3.90 -0.99 9.35
CA ALA A 148 3.28 0.32 9.17
C ALA A 148 4.30 1.45 9.33
N ALA A 149 5.19 1.35 10.32
CA ALA A 149 6.29 2.29 10.48
C ALA A 149 7.23 2.28 9.26
N ARG A 150 7.56 1.09 8.73
CA ARG A 150 8.41 0.95 7.54
C ARG A 150 7.75 1.53 6.29
N ALA A 151 6.46 1.30 6.09
CA ALA A 151 5.69 1.83 4.98
C ALA A 151 5.68 3.37 4.98
N LYS A 152 5.47 3.98 6.15
CA LYS A 152 5.49 5.44 6.33
C LYS A 152 6.89 6.02 6.09
N ALA A 153 7.91 5.43 6.72
CA ALA A 153 9.29 5.89 6.56
C ALA A 153 9.75 5.83 5.09
N SER A 154 9.39 4.77 4.37
CA SER A 154 9.70 4.62 2.95
C SER A 154 9.04 5.71 2.08
N ARG A 155 7.77 6.05 2.35
CA ARG A 155 7.06 7.16 1.69
C ARG A 155 7.73 8.50 1.95
N GLU A 156 7.97 8.83 3.22
CA GLU A 156 8.56 10.11 3.61
C GLU A 156 9.99 10.27 3.08
N ALA A 157 10.78 9.20 3.08
CA ALA A 157 12.11 9.21 2.49
C ALA A 157 12.03 9.52 0.99
N LYS A 158 11.08 8.91 0.27
CA LYS A 158 10.92 9.14 -1.16
C LYS A 158 10.43 10.54 -1.49
N GLU A 159 9.53 11.08 -0.69
CA GLU A 159 9.05 12.46 -0.84
C GLU A 159 10.18 13.48 -0.66
N ARG A 160 11.03 13.29 0.36
CA ARG A 160 12.22 14.14 0.58
C ARG A 160 13.21 14.07 -0.57
N GLU A 161 13.44 12.88 -1.14
CA GLU A 161 14.30 12.73 -2.32
C GLU A 161 13.77 13.51 -3.52
N ILE A 162 12.45 13.47 -3.76
CA ILE A 162 11.80 14.18 -4.87
C ILE A 162 11.90 15.69 -4.66
N GLU A 163 11.63 16.17 -3.44
CA GLU A 163 11.72 17.58 -3.09
C GLU A 163 13.16 18.12 -3.21
N SER A 164 14.16 17.35 -2.76
CA SER A 164 15.57 17.69 -2.96
C SER A 164 15.96 17.73 -4.45
N GLY A 165 15.45 16.79 -5.25
CA GLY A 165 15.73 16.75 -6.68
C GLY A 165 15.10 17.93 -7.45
N MET A 166 13.89 18.37 -7.05
CA MET A 166 13.23 19.55 -7.63
C MET A 166 13.98 20.84 -7.28
N THR A 167 14.40 21.00 -6.03
CA THR A 167 15.16 22.18 -5.59
C THR A 167 16.54 22.24 -6.23
N GLU A 168 17.22 21.11 -6.44
CA GLU A 168 18.46 21.07 -7.22
C GLU A 168 18.23 21.43 -8.69
N ALA A 169 17.18 20.93 -9.34
CA ALA A 169 16.86 21.28 -10.73
C ALA A 169 16.55 22.78 -10.88
N GLU A 170 15.81 23.39 -9.94
CA GLU A 170 15.47 24.81 -9.95
C GLU A 170 16.70 25.70 -9.67
N GLN A 171 17.60 25.28 -8.77
CA GLN A 171 18.88 25.97 -8.55
C GLN A 171 19.83 25.84 -9.74
N VAL A 172 19.84 24.70 -10.45
CA VAL A 172 20.62 24.53 -11.69
C VAL A 172 20.06 25.42 -12.81
N GLU A 173 18.74 25.52 -12.98
CA GLU A 173 18.15 26.48 -13.94
C GLU A 173 18.44 27.94 -13.56
N ALA A 174 18.39 28.30 -12.28
CA ALA A 174 18.69 29.66 -11.82
C ALA A 174 20.19 30.04 -11.89
N SER A 175 21.08 29.04 -11.87
CA SER A 175 22.55 29.22 -11.93
C SER A 175 23.13 29.09 -13.33
N VAL A 176 22.32 28.81 -14.36
CA VAL A 176 22.75 29.07 -15.74
C VAL A 176 22.97 30.58 -15.86
N PRO A 177 24.21 31.08 -16.02
CA PRO A 177 24.44 32.49 -16.23
C PRO A 177 23.61 32.88 -17.45
N MET A 178 22.84 33.97 -17.34
CA MET A 178 21.94 34.52 -18.37
C MET A 178 22.74 35.00 -19.60
N GLY A 179 23.53 34.10 -20.18
CA GLY A 179 24.43 34.27 -21.29
C GLY A 179 23.61 34.28 -22.55
N ARG A 180 23.19 35.49 -22.92
CA ARG A 180 22.67 35.87 -24.23
C ARG A 180 21.58 34.93 -24.73
N GLN A 181 20.32 35.28 -24.44
CA GLN A 181 19.17 34.77 -25.19
C GLN A 181 19.43 35.00 -26.68
N VAL A 182 19.85 33.95 -27.40
CA VAL A 182 19.88 33.97 -28.86
C VAL A 182 18.44 33.90 -29.29
N SER A 183 17.87 35.05 -29.65
CA SER A 183 16.52 35.10 -30.19
C SER A 183 16.50 34.29 -31.49
N LEU A 184 15.46 33.49 -31.72
CA LEU A 184 15.23 32.83 -33.01
C LEU A 184 15.22 33.84 -34.18
N ARG A 185 15.05 35.15 -33.90
CA ARG A 185 15.13 36.24 -34.88
C ARG A 185 16.57 36.63 -35.26
N GLU A 186 17.58 36.33 -34.43
CA GLU A 186 19.00 36.46 -34.80
C GLU A 186 19.45 35.29 -35.73
N LEU A 187 18.79 34.12 -35.66
CA LEU A 187 19.13 32.96 -36.50
C LEU A 187 18.51 33.01 -37.90
N PHE A 188 17.40 33.74 -38.08
CA PHE A 188 16.63 33.80 -39.32
C PHE A 188 16.56 35.21 -39.91
N GLY A 189 17.72 35.85 -40.06
CA GLY A 189 17.84 37.15 -40.71
C GLY A 189 17.29 37.15 -42.15
N GLN A 190 16.33 38.06 -42.36
CA GLN A 190 15.98 38.81 -43.58
C GLN A 190 15.07 38.16 -44.65
N ARG A 191 13.87 38.73 -44.81
CA ARG A 191 13.61 39.76 -45.85
C ARG A 191 12.28 40.53 -45.61
N PRO A 192 12.09 41.71 -46.22
CA PRO A 192 11.30 42.80 -45.63
C PRO A 192 9.95 43.09 -46.33
N THR A 193 9.14 43.89 -45.61
CA THR A 193 7.98 44.73 -45.99
C THR A 193 6.72 43.99 -46.51
N VAL A 194 5.47 44.31 -46.16
CA VAL A 194 4.78 45.60 -45.94
C VAL A 194 3.48 45.41 -45.12
N ALA A 195 3.07 46.48 -44.43
CA ALA A 195 1.69 46.95 -44.20
C ALA A 195 0.71 46.29 -43.19
N ALA A 196 0.53 47.00 -42.07
CA ALA A 196 -0.71 47.69 -41.63
C ALA A 196 -1.84 46.96 -40.87
N ALA A 197 -2.50 47.77 -40.01
CA ALA A 197 -3.65 47.57 -39.09
C ALA A 197 -3.28 46.96 -37.71
N VAL A 198 -3.25 47.67 -36.55
CA VAL A 198 -4.25 48.52 -35.82
C VAL A 198 -5.56 47.73 -35.60
N VAL A 199 -6.14 47.47 -34.40
CA VAL A 199 -6.47 48.33 -33.24
C VAL A 199 -6.98 47.49 -32.02
N HIS A 200 -7.03 48.14 -30.84
CA HIS A 200 -7.89 47.94 -29.64
C HIS A 200 -7.65 46.75 -28.68
N ALA A 201 -7.88 46.80 -27.35
CA ALA A 201 -7.76 47.75 -26.22
C ALA A 201 -8.59 47.17 -25.05
N HIS A 202 -8.05 47.23 -23.80
CA HIS A 202 -8.76 47.33 -22.50
C HIS A 202 -9.72 46.18 -22.05
N ASN A 203 -10.03 45.87 -20.78
CA ASN A 203 -9.83 46.43 -19.44
C ASN A 203 -10.39 45.43 -18.38
N ASN A 204 -9.89 45.50 -17.13
CA ASN A 204 -10.59 45.27 -15.82
C ASN A 204 -11.33 43.93 -15.52
N SER A 205 -11.55 43.45 -14.28
CA SER A 205 -11.04 43.67 -12.91
C SER A 205 -11.92 42.87 -11.94
N HIS A 206 -11.30 42.23 -10.93
CA HIS A 206 -11.79 42.05 -9.54
C HIS A 206 -12.80 40.91 -9.20
N PRO A 207 -12.85 40.47 -7.91
CA PRO A 207 -12.79 39.06 -7.50
C PRO A 207 -14.05 38.60 -6.73
N ALA A 208 -14.15 37.29 -6.44
CA ALA A 208 -15.24 36.73 -5.64
C ALA A 208 -14.72 35.80 -4.54
N ALA A 209 -15.42 35.87 -3.41
CA ALA A 209 -15.04 35.46 -2.07
C ALA A 209 -15.09 33.94 -1.82
N LEU A 210 -14.26 33.50 -0.87
CA LEU A 210 -14.33 32.20 -0.19
C LEU A 210 -15.20 32.33 1.06
N PRO A 211 -16.18 31.44 1.30
CA PRO A 211 -16.72 31.22 2.62
C PRO A 211 -16.27 29.88 3.20
N GLY A 212 -16.01 29.90 4.51
CA GLY A 212 -16.45 28.84 5.40
C GLY A 212 -15.43 27.76 5.72
N GLY A 213 -14.83 27.88 6.91
CA GLY A 213 -14.04 26.83 7.54
C GLY A 213 -14.82 25.52 7.65
N GLN A 214 -14.19 24.46 7.17
CA GLN A 214 -14.65 23.08 7.25
C GLN A 214 -14.68 22.70 8.74
N ALA A 215 -15.88 22.55 9.29
CA ALA A 215 -16.05 21.93 10.60
C ALA A 215 -15.40 20.54 10.56
N ASP A 216 -14.58 20.23 11.56
CA ASP A 216 -13.87 18.96 11.69
C ASP A 216 -14.85 17.85 12.11
N VAL A 217 -15.73 17.48 11.17
CA VAL A 217 -16.75 16.43 11.32
C VAL A 217 -16.08 15.08 11.61
N LEU A 218 -14.88 14.87 11.05
CA LEU A 218 -14.07 13.66 11.26
C LEU A 218 -13.55 13.55 12.69
N GLY A 219 -13.01 14.64 13.26
CA GLY A 219 -12.60 14.65 14.67
C GLY A 219 -13.77 14.42 15.64
N GLN A 220 -14.96 14.89 15.30
CA GLN A 220 -16.17 14.66 16.11
C GLN A 220 -16.67 13.21 16.05
N LEU A 221 -16.53 12.54 14.90
CA LEU A 221 -16.86 11.12 14.76
C LEU A 221 -15.93 10.24 15.61
N PHE A 222 -14.63 10.58 15.66
CA PHE A 222 -13.65 9.85 16.48
C PHE A 222 -13.96 9.97 17.98
N MET A 223 -14.34 11.16 18.44
CA MET A 223 -14.77 11.36 19.84
C MET A 223 -16.04 10.58 20.17
N LYS A 224 -17.00 10.50 19.24
CA LYS A 224 -18.25 9.78 19.45
C LYS A 224 -18.07 8.27 19.50
N ALA A 225 -17.28 7.69 18.58
CA ALA A 225 -16.97 6.26 18.56
C ALA A 225 -16.30 5.80 19.87
N LYS A 226 -15.40 6.62 20.42
CA LYS A 226 -14.75 6.35 21.71
C LYS A 226 -15.69 6.48 22.91
N GLN A 227 -16.64 7.41 22.86
CA GLN A 227 -17.54 7.70 23.98
C GLN A 227 -18.69 6.68 24.09
N ASP A 228 -19.25 6.24 22.96
CA ASP A 228 -20.31 5.23 22.95
C ASP A 228 -19.79 3.85 23.44
N TYR A 229 -18.50 3.55 23.30
CA TYR A 229 -17.87 2.33 23.82
C TYR A 229 -17.61 2.37 25.34
N ASN A 230 -17.22 3.52 25.91
CA ASN A 230 -16.99 3.66 27.36
C ASN A 230 -18.28 3.71 28.21
N GLY A 231 -19.46 3.74 27.57
CA GLY A 231 -20.77 3.84 28.23
C GLY A 231 -21.48 2.51 28.50
N LEU A 232 -20.91 1.38 28.09
CA LEU A 232 -21.44 0.04 28.39
C LEU A 232 -20.64 -0.57 29.55
N GLY A 233 -20.90 -0.05 30.75
CA GLY A 233 -20.52 -0.64 32.04
C GLY A 233 -21.77 -0.88 32.88
#